data_AF-A0A957AKR6-F1
#
_entry.id   AF-A0A957AKR6-F1
#
_cell.length_a   1.000
_cell.length_b   1.000
_cell.length_c   1.000
_cell.angle_alpha   90.00
_cell.angle_beta   90.00
_cell.angle_gamma   90.00
#
_symmetry.space_group_name_H-M   'P 1'
#
loop_
_entity.id
_entity.type
_entity.pdbx_description
1 polymer ?
#
loop_
_entity_poly.entity_id
_entity_poly.type
_entity_poly.pdbx_seq_one_letter_code
_entity_poly.pdbx_strand_id
1 'polypeptide(L)'
;MTPEAYCLHREFAPEGPIPFEVDRHYLLYAVSGTMRLEAVGQRWTLPPARAALIAAGQPVSITILTRLTSASVLFSPGFMPSPPAVSVFDVTPLARALLGECREYGPEGSPLPPYGRALFEMLATAVLRLAATPSPLSLPLPTSEPLRRALDLT
;
A
#
# COMPACT_ATOMS: atom_id res chain seq x y z
N MET A 1 -22.02 -6.42 -4.32
CA MET A 1 -20.90 -7.39 -4.35
C MET A 1 -19.62 -6.58 -4.47
N THR A 2 -18.57 -6.90 -3.71
CA THR A 2 -17.28 -6.19 -3.82
C THR A 2 -16.57 -6.62 -5.11
N PRO A 3 -16.04 -5.68 -5.93
CA PRO A 3 -15.35 -6.02 -7.17
C PRO A 3 -14.05 -6.81 -6.93
N GLU A 4 -13.55 -7.46 -7.99
CA GLU A 4 -12.32 -8.27 -7.95
C GLU A 4 -11.07 -7.42 -7.66
N ALA A 5 -11.08 -6.14 -8.02
CA ALA A 5 -10.12 -5.12 -7.62
C ALA A 5 -10.81 -3.74 -7.52
N TYR A 6 -10.30 -2.86 -6.65
CA TYR A 6 -10.81 -1.50 -6.50
C TYR A 6 -9.77 -0.55 -5.88
N CYS A 7 -9.97 0.75 -6.06
CA CYS A 7 -9.19 1.81 -5.45
C CYS A 7 -9.96 2.46 -4.28
N LEU A 8 -9.27 2.65 -3.16
CA LEU A 8 -9.72 3.43 -2.02
C LEU A 8 -9.06 4.82 -2.11
N HIS A 9 -9.78 5.76 -2.72
CA HIS A 9 -9.33 7.14 -2.84
C HIS A 9 -10.02 8.03 -1.80
N ARG A 10 -9.34 8.29 -0.67
CA ARG A 10 -9.89 9.02 0.49
C ARG A 10 -8.84 9.85 1.22
N GLU A 11 -9.29 10.89 1.90
CA GLU A 11 -8.44 11.67 2.80
C GLU A 11 -8.46 11.10 4.22
N PHE A 12 -7.31 11.22 4.90
CA PHE A 12 -7.16 10.86 6.29
C PHE A 12 -6.38 11.93 7.05
N ALA A 13 -6.78 12.17 8.30
CA ALA A 13 -6.04 13.00 9.23
C ALA A 13 -4.83 12.23 9.82
N PRO A 14 -3.83 12.91 10.40
CA PRO A 14 -2.79 12.25 11.17
C PRO A 14 -3.38 11.39 12.28
N GLU A 15 -3.00 10.11 12.32
CA GLU A 15 -3.57 9.11 13.20
C GLU A 15 -2.64 7.89 13.28
N GLY A 16 -2.70 7.16 14.39
CA GLY A 16 -2.04 5.86 14.55
C GLY A 16 -1.08 5.79 15.74
N PRO A 17 -0.44 4.62 15.94
CA PRO A 17 -0.45 3.45 15.06
C PRO A 17 -1.81 2.74 14.98
N ILE A 18 -2.23 2.38 13.76
CA ILE A 18 -3.49 1.69 13.47
C ILE A 18 -3.15 0.27 13.01
N PRO A 19 -3.54 -0.78 13.77
CA PRO A 19 -3.48 -2.16 13.29
C PRO A 19 -4.36 -2.34 12.05
N PHE A 20 -3.82 -2.96 11.01
CA PHE A 20 -4.54 -3.18 9.76
C PHE A 20 -4.24 -4.58 9.21
N GLU A 21 -5.30 -5.29 8.83
CA GLU A 21 -5.26 -6.58 8.17
C GLU A 21 -6.48 -6.68 7.25
N VAL A 22 -6.30 -7.21 6.04
CA VAL A 22 -7.38 -7.36 5.07
C VAL A 22 -7.18 -8.64 4.27
N ASP A 23 -8.26 -9.30 3.87
CA ASP A 23 -8.30 -10.55 3.10
C ASP A 23 -7.95 -10.37 1.61
N ARG A 24 -7.29 -9.26 1.26
CA ARG A 24 -6.96 -8.86 -0.11
C ARG A 24 -5.51 -8.41 -0.20
N HIS A 25 -4.90 -8.60 -1.37
CA HIS A 25 -3.60 -8.01 -1.63
C HIS A 25 -3.74 -6.49 -1.67
N TYR A 26 -2.93 -5.80 -0.88
CA TYR A 26 -3.09 -4.37 -0.63
C TYR A 26 -1.89 -3.59 -1.15
N LEU A 27 -2.12 -2.79 -2.17
CA LEU A 27 -1.18 -1.78 -2.65
C LEU A 27 -1.43 -0.47 -1.88
N LEU A 28 -0.69 -0.29 -0.80
CA LEU A 28 -0.73 0.90 0.05
C LEU A 28 -0.02 2.06 -0.65
N TYR A 29 -0.76 3.11 -0.98
CA TYR A 29 -0.22 4.27 -1.70
C TYR A 29 -0.90 5.59 -1.29
N ALA A 30 -0.09 6.64 -1.21
CA ALA A 30 -0.49 8.03 -0.97
C ALA A 30 -0.18 8.90 -2.19
N VAL A 31 -1.17 9.67 -2.64
CA VAL A 31 -0.95 10.73 -3.65
C VAL A 31 -0.31 11.96 -3.00
N SER A 32 -0.65 12.24 -1.74
CA SER A 32 -0.12 13.34 -0.94
C SER A 32 -0.01 12.91 0.53
N GLY A 33 0.81 13.63 1.29
CA GLY A 33 1.07 13.29 2.69
C GLY A 33 2.11 12.19 2.85
N THR A 34 2.28 11.70 4.07
CA THR A 34 3.27 10.67 4.38
C THR A 34 2.72 9.74 5.44
N MET A 35 2.94 8.45 5.26
CA MET A 35 2.62 7.44 6.24
C MET A 35 3.85 6.61 6.61
N ARG A 36 3.77 5.94 7.75
CA ARG A 36 4.74 4.97 8.23
C ARG A 36 4.06 3.60 8.24
N LEU A 37 4.75 2.62 7.70
CA LEU A 37 4.34 1.22 7.68
C LEU A 37 5.29 0.43 8.58
N GLU A 38 4.74 -0.40 9.46
CA GLU A 38 5.49 -1.34 10.29
C GLU A 38 4.94 -2.75 10.09
N ALA A 39 5.81 -3.68 9.75
CA ALA A 39 5.47 -5.08 9.53
C ALA A 39 6.74 -5.92 9.53
N VAL A 40 6.62 -7.23 9.83
CA VAL A 40 7.71 -8.20 9.73
C VAL A 40 9.05 -7.76 10.36
N GLY A 41 8.97 -7.06 11.51
CA GLY A 41 10.15 -6.57 12.22
C GLY A 41 10.81 -5.32 11.62
N GLN A 42 10.22 -4.73 10.58
CA GLN A 42 10.77 -3.61 9.82
C GLN A 42 9.81 -2.41 9.82
N ARG A 43 10.37 -1.23 9.59
CA ARG A 43 9.67 0.05 9.48
C ARG A 43 10.04 0.76 8.19
N TRP A 44 9.05 1.34 7.52
CA TRP A 44 9.22 2.13 6.31
C TRP A 44 8.48 3.46 6.41
N THR A 45 9.08 4.52 5.86
CA THR A 45 8.38 5.77 5.57
C THR A 45 7.95 5.77 4.10
N LEU A 46 6.68 6.07 3.86
CA LEU A 46 6.02 6.06 2.56
C LEU A 46 5.54 7.50 2.21
N PRO A 47 6.42 8.32 1.62
CA PRO A 47 6.01 9.55 0.93
C PRO A 47 5.36 9.20 -0.43
N PRO A 48 4.82 10.18 -1.19
CA PRO A 48 4.13 9.91 -2.46
C PRO A 48 4.97 9.30 -3.59
N ALA A 49 6.29 9.18 -3.38
CA ALA A 49 7.21 8.49 -4.27
C ALA A 49 7.29 6.98 -4.00
N ARG A 50 6.70 6.48 -2.91
CA ARG A 50 6.82 5.07 -2.47
C ARG A 50 5.46 4.43 -2.27
N ALA A 51 5.41 3.12 -2.45
CA ALA A 51 4.26 2.29 -2.16
C ALA A 51 4.70 1.00 -1.47
N ALA A 52 3.75 0.34 -0.80
CA ALA A 52 3.94 -1.00 -0.28
C ALA A 52 2.92 -1.94 -0.92
N LEU A 53 3.36 -3.10 -1.39
CA LEU A 53 2.50 -4.23 -1.75
C LEU A 53 2.51 -5.23 -0.61
N ILE A 54 1.33 -5.51 -0.06
CA ILE A 54 1.11 -6.31 1.14
C ILE A 54 0.26 -7.52 0.76
N ALA A 55 0.69 -8.72 1.15
CA ALA A 55 -0.06 -9.94 0.89
C ALA A 55 -1.40 -9.97 1.65
N ALA A 56 -2.35 -10.74 1.14
CA ALA A 56 -3.66 -10.88 1.78
C ALA A 56 -3.48 -11.57 3.14
N GLY A 57 -4.16 -11.07 4.17
CA GLY A 57 -4.06 -11.55 5.55
C GLY A 57 -2.73 -11.23 6.23
N GLN A 58 -1.85 -10.41 5.63
CA GLN A 58 -0.63 -9.98 6.29
C GLN A 58 -0.95 -8.85 7.28
N PRO A 59 -0.77 -9.05 8.59
CA PRO A 59 -0.94 -7.97 9.57
C PRO A 59 0.16 -6.92 9.40
N VAL A 60 -0.26 -5.66 9.46
CA VAL A 60 0.62 -4.48 9.42
C VAL A 60 0.13 -3.41 10.41
N SER A 61 0.99 -2.47 10.74
CA SER A 61 0.63 -1.26 11.49
C SER A 61 0.90 -0.03 10.61
N ILE A 62 -0.11 0.84 10.48
CA ILE A 62 -0.04 2.05 9.66
C ILE A 62 -0.15 3.27 10.57
N THR A 63 0.77 4.21 10.44
CA THR A 63 0.68 5.53 11.09
C THR A 63 0.66 6.60 10.02
N ILE A 64 -0.34 7.48 10.06
CA ILE A 64 -0.46 8.63 9.17
C ILE A 64 0.27 9.79 9.83
N LEU A 65 1.41 10.19 9.27
CA LEU A 65 2.30 11.21 9.86
C LEU A 65 1.83 12.63 9.53
N THR A 66 1.25 12.81 8.35
CA THR A 66 0.71 14.09 7.87
C THR A 66 -0.62 13.85 7.17
N ARG A 67 -1.44 14.90 7.02
CA ARG A 67 -2.69 14.81 6.25
C ARG A 67 -2.43 14.13 4.91
N LEU A 68 -3.16 13.05 4.66
CA LEU A 68 -2.90 12.06 3.62
C LEU A 68 -4.09 12.03 2.65
N THR A 69 -3.81 12.03 1.34
CA THR A 69 -4.76 11.56 0.33
C THR A 69 -4.31 10.19 -0.17
N SER A 70 -5.00 9.13 0.27
CA SER A 70 -4.72 7.76 -0.17
C SER A 70 -5.29 7.53 -1.58
N ALA A 71 -4.60 6.74 -2.39
CA ALA A 71 -5.12 6.09 -3.58
C ALA A 71 -4.70 4.62 -3.58
N SER A 72 -4.93 3.94 -2.46
CA SER A 72 -4.52 2.56 -2.28
C SER A 72 -5.42 1.60 -3.05
N VAL A 73 -4.88 0.53 -3.60
CA VAL A 73 -5.62 -0.45 -4.39
C VAL A 73 -5.70 -1.79 -3.66
N LEU A 74 -6.87 -2.42 -3.68
CA LEU A 74 -7.08 -3.76 -3.14
C LEU A 74 -7.41 -4.72 -4.28
N PHE A 75 -6.71 -5.84 -4.32
CA PHE A 75 -6.92 -6.93 -5.27
C PHE A 75 -7.42 -8.17 -4.52
N SER A 76 -8.47 -8.81 -5.03
CA SER A 76 -8.85 -10.14 -4.54
C SER A 76 -7.68 -11.13 -4.70
N PRO A 77 -7.52 -12.13 -3.81
CA PRO A 77 -6.38 -13.05 -3.86
C PRO A 77 -6.22 -13.80 -5.18
N GLY A 78 -7.31 -14.00 -5.94
CA GLY A 78 -7.28 -14.65 -7.26
C GLY A 78 -7.00 -13.71 -8.44
N PHE A 79 -6.95 -12.40 -8.23
CA PHE A 79 -6.77 -11.42 -9.31
C PHE A 79 -5.34 -11.35 -9.84
N MET A 80 -4.37 -11.65 -8.99
CA MET A 80 -2.93 -11.59 -9.30
C MET A 80 -2.18 -12.67 -8.52
N PRO A 81 -0.98 -13.09 -8.96
CA PRO A 81 -0.12 -13.93 -8.14
C PRO A 81 0.12 -13.33 -6.75
N SER A 82 0.24 -14.20 -5.74
CA SER A 82 0.50 -13.75 -4.37
C SER A 82 1.84 -13.00 -4.30
N PRO A 83 1.86 -11.75 -3.78
CA PRO A 83 3.10 -11.02 -3.56
C PRO A 83 3.85 -11.56 -2.34
N PRO A 84 5.09 -11.11 -2.09
CA PRO A 84 5.74 -11.25 -0.79
C PRO A 84 4.86 -10.70 0.34
N ALA A 85 5.10 -11.15 1.59
CA ALA A 85 4.37 -10.68 2.77
C ALA A 85 4.23 -9.15 2.80
N VAL A 86 5.35 -8.44 2.71
CA VAL A 86 5.40 -6.99 2.50
C VAL A 86 6.57 -6.68 1.58
N SER A 87 6.34 -5.87 0.54
CA SER A 87 7.39 -5.33 -0.32
C SER A 87 7.18 -3.84 -0.54
N VAL A 88 8.20 -3.03 -0.21
CA VAL A 88 8.16 -1.57 -0.37
C VAL A 88 9.09 -1.16 -1.51
N PHE A 89 8.60 -0.33 -2.42
CA PHE A 89 9.32 0.07 -3.63
C PHE A 89 9.02 1.51 -4.04
N ASP A 90 9.86 2.04 -4.93
CA ASP A 90 9.67 3.34 -5.52
C ASP A 90 8.66 3.25 -6.68
N VAL A 91 7.69 4.17 -6.69
CA VAL A 91 6.59 4.18 -7.65
C VAL A 91 7.05 4.82 -8.95
N THR A 92 7.06 4.03 -10.02
CA THR A 92 7.42 4.49 -11.36
C THR A 92 6.35 5.43 -11.93
N PRO A 93 6.69 6.28 -12.93
CA PRO A 93 5.70 7.13 -13.61
C PRO A 93 4.52 6.34 -14.19
N LEU A 94 4.77 5.15 -14.74
CA LEU A 94 3.72 4.28 -15.27
C LEU A 94 2.77 3.79 -14.15
N ALA A 95 3.32 3.26 -13.06
CA ALA A 95 2.50 2.79 -11.93
C ALA A 95 1.67 3.94 -11.34
N ARG A 96 2.24 5.15 -11.24
CA ARG A 96 1.54 6.35 -10.78
C ARG A 96 0.39 6.74 -11.71
N ALA A 97 0.59 6.71 -13.02
CA ALA A 97 -0.47 7.01 -13.99
C ALA A 97 -1.61 5.98 -13.90
N LEU A 98 -1.28 4.68 -13.83
CA LEU A 98 -2.27 3.61 -13.67
C LEU A 98 -3.07 3.75 -12.36
N LEU A 99 -2.40 4.06 -11.26
CA LEU A 99 -3.05 4.39 -9.99
C LEU A 99 -4.02 5.56 -10.12
N GLY A 100 -3.64 6.58 -10.90
CA GLY A 100 -4.49 7.72 -11.24
C GLY A 100 -5.80 7.30 -11.90
N GLU A 101 -5.71 6.50 -12.97
CA GLU A 101 -6.88 6.00 -13.71
C GLU A 101 -7.74 5.03 -12.86
N CYS A 102 -7.11 4.26 -11.97
CA CYS A 102 -7.83 3.31 -11.11
C CYS A 102 -8.74 3.99 -10.07
N ARG A 103 -8.57 5.29 -9.78
CA ARG A 103 -9.33 6.03 -8.74
C ARG A 103 -10.83 6.11 -9.01
N GLU A 104 -11.24 5.99 -10.27
CA GLU A 104 -12.65 5.99 -10.66
C GLU A 104 -13.40 4.71 -10.25
N TYR A 105 -12.68 3.66 -9.86
CA TYR A 105 -13.26 2.35 -9.55
C TYR A 105 -13.22 2.07 -8.04
N GLY A 106 -14.28 2.46 -7.34
CA GLY A 106 -14.43 2.28 -5.89
C GLY A 106 -14.92 0.89 -5.44
N PRO A 107 -14.98 0.63 -4.12
CA PRO A 107 -15.48 -0.64 -3.55
C PRO A 107 -16.99 -0.86 -3.76
N GLU A 108 -17.75 0.23 -3.87
CA GLU A 108 -19.19 0.24 -4.10
C GLU A 108 -19.47 0.26 -5.60
N GLY A 109 -19.16 -0.86 -6.27
CA GLY A 109 -19.21 -0.95 -7.73
C GLY A 109 -19.90 -2.21 -8.24
N SER A 110 -20.35 -2.12 -9.50
CA SER A 110 -20.61 -3.28 -10.34
C SER A 110 -19.29 -4.00 -10.66
N PRO A 111 -19.33 -5.23 -11.23
CA PRO A 111 -18.13 -5.85 -11.79
C PRO A 111 -17.36 -4.88 -12.68
N LEU A 112 -16.03 -4.97 -12.66
CA LEU A 112 -15.16 -4.08 -13.42
C LEU A 112 -15.51 -4.15 -14.91
N PRO A 113 -15.74 -3.02 -15.59
CA PRO A 113 -15.86 -3.02 -17.05
C PRO A 113 -14.53 -3.47 -17.68
N PRO A 114 -14.53 -3.91 -18.96
CA PRO A 114 -13.32 -4.42 -19.61
C PRO A 114 -12.11 -3.49 -19.53
N TYR A 115 -12.32 -2.18 -19.69
CA TYR A 115 -11.25 -1.19 -19.57
C TYR A 115 -10.71 -1.08 -18.13
N GLY A 116 -11.60 -0.99 -17.14
CA GLY A 116 -11.20 -0.97 -15.73
C GLY A 116 -10.42 -2.22 -15.33
N ARG A 117 -10.88 -3.39 -15.78
CA ARG A 117 -10.17 -4.66 -15.56
C ARG A 117 -8.76 -4.61 -16.14
N ALA A 118 -8.59 -4.16 -17.39
CA ALA A 118 -7.29 -4.06 -18.03
C ALA A 118 -6.34 -3.09 -17.29
N LEU A 119 -6.85 -1.98 -16.76
CA LEU A 119 -6.07 -1.05 -15.93
C LEU A 119 -5.54 -1.73 -14.67
N PHE A 120 -6.39 -2.45 -13.93
CA PHE A 120 -5.97 -3.17 -12.73
C PHE A 120 -5.02 -4.32 -13.03
N GLU A 121 -5.21 -5.06 -14.12
CA GLU A 121 -4.30 -6.14 -14.55
C GLU A 121 -2.91 -5.60 -14.90
N MET A 122 -2.85 -4.47 -15.61
CA MET A 122 -1.58 -3.80 -15.92
C MET A 122 -0.92 -3.24 -14.66
N LEU A 123 -1.70 -2.63 -13.76
CA LEU A 123 -1.19 -2.14 -12.48
C LEU A 123 -0.61 -3.28 -11.65
N ALA A 124 -1.35 -4.39 -11.50
CA ALA A 124 -0.91 -5.59 -10.77
C ALA A 124 0.41 -6.14 -11.32
N THR A 125 0.51 -6.26 -12.65
CA THR A 125 1.74 -6.70 -13.33
C THR A 125 2.91 -5.75 -13.05
N ALA A 126 2.67 -4.44 -13.15
CA ALA A 126 3.70 -3.43 -12.90
C ALA A 126 4.19 -3.47 -11.45
N VAL A 127 3.29 -3.54 -10.46
CA VAL A 127 3.68 -3.50 -9.05
C VAL A 127 4.29 -4.82 -8.57
N LEU A 128 3.89 -5.97 -9.12
CA LEU A 128 4.58 -7.24 -8.86
C LEU A 128 6.04 -7.19 -9.33
N ARG A 129 6.27 -6.63 -10.51
CA ARG A 129 7.63 -6.46 -11.04
C ARG A 129 8.47 -5.54 -10.13
N LEU A 130 7.89 -4.45 -9.62
CA LEU A 130 8.57 -3.55 -8.69
C LEU A 130 8.82 -4.23 -7.34
N ALA A 131 7.85 -5.00 -6.85
CA ALA A 131 7.94 -5.73 -5.59
C ALA A 131 9.04 -6.81 -5.60
N ALA A 132 9.43 -7.32 -6.77
CA ALA A 132 10.53 -8.26 -6.92
C ALA A 132 11.92 -7.61 -6.72
N THR A 133 12.00 -6.28 -6.81
CA THR A 133 13.21 -5.48 -6.55
C THR A 133 12.91 -4.39 -5.53
N PRO A 134 12.70 -4.76 -4.25
CA PRO A 134 12.29 -3.81 -3.22
C PRO A 134 13.34 -2.72 -3.00
N SER A 135 12.87 -1.56 -2.56
CA SER A 135 13.72 -0.44 -2.16
C SER A 135 14.49 -0.80 -0.88
N PRO A 136 15.81 -0.58 -0.81
CA PRO A 136 16.61 -0.91 0.37
C PRO A 136 16.33 0.00 1.57
N LEU A 137 15.56 1.08 1.37
CA LEU A 137 15.27 2.09 2.39
C LEU A 137 14.21 1.58 3.38
N SER A 138 14.68 0.78 4.34
CA SER A 138 13.93 0.28 5.49
C SER A 138 14.75 0.50 6.77
N LEU A 139 14.07 0.65 7.90
CA LEU A 139 14.69 0.71 9.21
C LEU A 139 14.28 -0.52 10.01
N PRO A 140 15.20 -1.20 10.71
CA PRO A 140 14.82 -2.27 11.62
C PRO A 140 14.01 -1.70 12.78
N LEU A 141 13.01 -2.47 13.24
CA LEU A 141 12.32 -2.12 14.48
C LEU A 141 13.26 -2.32 15.68
N PRO A 142 13.23 -1.41 16.66
CA PRO A 142 14.06 -1.52 17.85
C PRO A 142 13.64 -2.73 18.69
N THR A 143 14.59 -3.61 18.93
CA THR A 143 14.42 -4.79 19.79
C THR A 143 14.74 -4.50 21.25
N SER A 144 15.49 -3.43 21.54
CA SER A 144 15.87 -3.02 22.90
C SER A 144 15.04 -1.83 23.41
N GLU A 145 14.75 -1.83 24.71
CA GLU A 145 13.95 -0.78 25.37
C GLU A 145 14.57 0.63 25.26
N PRO A 146 15.90 0.81 25.41
CA PRO A 146 16.52 2.13 25.25
C PRO A 146 16.37 2.69 23.83
N LEU A 147 16.44 1.83 22.81
CA LEU A 147 16.32 2.23 21.42
C LEU A 147 14.86 2.55 21.04
N ARG A 148 13.88 1.86 21.66
CA ARG A 148 12.46 2.21 21.55
C ARG A 148 12.20 3.64 22.03
N ARG A 149 12.65 3.97 23.26
CA ARG A 149 12.47 5.31 23.82
C ARG A 149 13.16 6.40 23.00
N ALA A 150 14.29 6.11 22.36
CA ALA A 150 14.98 7.07 21.50
C ALA A 150 14.20 7.38 20.21
N LEU A 151 13.50 6.38 19.64
CA LEU A 151 12.66 6.58 18.45
C LEU A 151 11.34 7.32 18.74
N ASP A 152 10.86 7.32 19.98
CA ASP A 152 9.68 8.09 20.39
C ASP A 152 9.97 9.62 20.46
N LEU A 153 11.25 10.01 20.44
CA LEU A 153 11.69 11.42 20.49
C LEU A 153 11.90 12.06 19.11
N THR A 154 11.71 11.32 18.01
CA THR A 154 11.95 11.75 16.62
C THR A 154 10.77 11.46 15.70
#